data_AF-A0A0V0GX76-F1
#
_entry.id   AF-A0A0V0GX76-F1
#
_cell.length_a   1.000
_cell.length_b   1.000
_cell.length_c   1.000
_cell.angle_alpha   90.00
_cell.angle_beta   90.00
_cell.angle_gamma   90.00
#
_symmetry.space_group_name_H-M   'P 1'
#
loop_
_entity.id
_entity.type
_entity.pdbx_description
1 polymer ?
#
loop_
_entity_poly.entity_id
_entity_poly.type
_entity_poly.pdbx_seq_one_letter_code
_entity_poly.pdbx_strand_id
1 'polypeptide(L)'
;MEFPFINEKISGFRNKFAYLQVVESTEVSGSGFAKFGGIIKVHYEEKKTFNNMDEEDELIKSEYHMFPKNTFCSGASFVPKPGGIDEDDGWIITFTHNENENISQVCIIDAKKFTEEPNCYYNFIE
;
A
#
# COMPACT_ATOMS: atom_id res chain seq x y z
N MET A 1 -3.97 9.72 -3.70
CA MET A 1 -4.06 8.42 -3.03
C MET A 1 -5.52 8.15 -2.79
N GLU A 2 -5.97 6.91 -2.94
CA GLU A 2 -7.39 6.55 -2.83
C GLU A 2 -7.49 5.13 -2.24
N PHE A 3 -8.72 4.67 -1.98
CA PHE A 3 -9.02 3.33 -1.47
C PHE A 3 -8.29 3.01 -0.16
N PRO A 4 -8.57 3.73 0.93
CA PRO A 4 -7.96 3.47 2.23
C PRO A 4 -8.45 2.14 2.82
N PHE A 5 -7.53 1.41 3.46
CA PHE A 5 -7.83 0.20 4.22
C PHE A 5 -6.96 0.13 5.48
N ILE A 6 -7.44 -0.63 6.47
CA ILE A 6 -6.82 -0.79 7.80
C ILE A 6 -6.90 -2.26 8.23
N ASN A 7 -6.31 -2.59 9.38
CA ASN A 7 -6.59 -3.86 10.04
C ASN A 7 -8.03 -3.88 10.58
N GLU A 8 -8.91 -4.65 9.95
CA GLU A 8 -10.34 -4.68 10.30
C GLU A 8 -10.63 -5.14 11.74
N LYS A 9 -9.70 -5.87 12.39
CA LYS A 9 -9.85 -6.29 13.80
C LYS A 9 -9.98 -5.13 14.78
N ILE A 10 -9.46 -3.95 14.42
CA ILE A 10 -9.47 -2.75 15.26
C ILE A 10 -10.30 -1.63 14.63
N SER A 11 -11.17 -1.96 13.69
CA SER A 11 -12.13 -1.01 13.13
C SER A 11 -13.00 -0.39 14.25
N GLY A 12 -13.15 0.92 14.23
CA GLY A 12 -13.83 1.69 15.29
C GLY A 12 -12.95 2.08 16.48
N PHE A 13 -11.69 1.66 16.52
CA PHE A 13 -10.71 2.08 17.51
C PHE A 13 -9.60 2.95 16.88
N ARG A 14 -8.75 3.54 17.72
CA ARG A 14 -7.58 4.29 17.24
C ARG A 14 -6.61 3.34 16.54
N ASN A 15 -6.30 3.63 15.28
CA ASN A 15 -5.34 2.88 14.46
C ASN A 15 -3.97 3.58 14.49
N LYS A 16 -2.90 2.79 14.52
CA LYS A 16 -1.50 3.24 14.36
C LYS A 16 -1.12 3.32 12.90
N PHE A 17 -1.68 2.46 12.06
CA PHE A 17 -1.36 2.34 10.66
C PHE A 17 -2.61 2.47 9.78
N ALA A 18 -2.44 3.10 8.62
CA ALA A 18 -3.41 3.01 7.53
C ALA A 18 -2.67 2.75 6.22
N TYR A 19 -3.38 2.13 5.29
CA TYR A 19 -2.85 1.81 3.98
C TYR A 19 -3.70 2.47 2.90
N LEU A 20 -3.07 2.98 1.85
CA LEU A 20 -3.77 3.56 0.70
C LEU A 20 -3.11 3.14 -0.60
N GLN A 21 -3.86 3.18 -1.70
CA GLN A 21 -3.30 3.00 -3.04
C GLN A 21 -2.74 4.34 -3.56
N VAL A 22 -1.56 4.29 -4.14
CA VAL A 22 -0.82 5.44 -4.67
C VAL A 22 -1.14 5.60 -6.14
N VAL A 23 -1.74 6.74 -6.50
CA VAL A 23 -2.04 7.08 -7.89
C VAL A 23 -0.72 7.36 -8.61
N GLU A 24 -0.51 6.69 -9.73
CA GLU A 24 0.61 6.96 -10.63
C GLU A 24 0.17 8.03 -11.64
N SER A 25 0.93 9.14 -11.71
CA SER A 25 0.58 10.33 -12.50
C SER A 25 1.09 10.29 -13.95
N THR A 26 1.80 9.22 -14.33
CA THR A 26 2.39 9.04 -15.65
C THR A 26 1.33 8.65 -16.67
N GLU A 27 0.81 9.70 -17.31
CA GLU A 27 -0.10 9.73 -18.44
C GLU A 27 -1.45 9.06 -18.20
N VAL A 28 -2.48 9.86 -18.37
CA VAL A 28 -3.85 9.40 -18.60
C VAL A 28 -3.77 8.43 -19.76
N SER A 29 -3.63 7.14 -19.46
CA SER A 29 -3.96 6.08 -20.39
C SER A 29 -5.28 6.50 -21.02
N GLY A 30 -5.40 6.44 -22.35
CA GLY A 30 -6.56 7.01 -23.08
C GLY A 30 -7.95 6.52 -22.61
N SER A 31 -7.99 5.65 -21.61
CA SER A 31 -9.13 5.19 -20.83
C SER A 31 -9.76 6.23 -19.88
N GLY A 32 -9.03 7.27 -19.44
CA GLY A 32 -9.54 8.28 -18.50
C GLY A 32 -9.63 7.85 -17.04
N PHE A 33 -9.16 6.65 -16.68
CA PHE A 33 -9.15 6.14 -15.30
C PHE A 33 -7.79 6.33 -14.62
N ALA A 34 -7.81 6.58 -13.30
CA ALA A 34 -6.61 6.64 -12.48
C ALA A 34 -6.00 5.24 -12.35
N LYS A 35 -4.68 5.17 -12.52
CA LYS A 35 -3.88 3.96 -12.33
C LYS A 35 -3.15 4.02 -11.00
N PHE A 36 -3.04 2.89 -10.31
CA PHE A 36 -2.42 2.82 -8.99
C PHE A 36 -1.12 2.03 -9.06
N GLY A 37 0.03 2.72 -8.95
CA GLY A 37 1.35 2.10 -9.11
C GLY A 37 1.96 1.56 -7.81
N GLY A 38 1.26 1.66 -6.68
CA GLY A 38 1.81 1.23 -5.40
C GLY A 38 0.85 1.34 -4.24
N ILE A 39 1.35 0.98 -3.06
CA ILE A 39 0.66 1.08 -1.78
C ILE A 39 1.52 1.92 -0.83
N ILE A 40 0.89 2.77 -0.04
CA ILE A 40 1.51 3.54 1.03
C ILE A 40 1.05 2.99 2.39
N LYS A 41 1.97 2.87 3.34
CA LYS A 41 1.69 2.64 4.76
C LYS A 41 1.95 3.94 5.52
N VAL A 42 0.93 4.47 6.18
CA VAL A 42 0.96 5.73 6.94
C VAL A 42 1.03 5.41 8.43
N HIS A 43 1.90 6.11 9.17
CA HIS A 43 2.16 5.91 10.60
C HIS A 43 1.61 7.10 11.40
N TYR A 44 0.50 6.93 12.11
CA TYR A 44 -0.16 8.04 12.82
C TYR A 44 0.50 8.41 14.16
N GLU A 45 1.23 7.48 14.78
CA GLU A 45 1.88 7.73 16.08
C GLU A 45 3.32 8.24 15.95
N GLU A 46 3.95 8.01 14.79
CA GLU A 46 5.33 8.43 14.53
C GLU A 46 5.35 9.76 13.78
N LYS A 47 5.60 10.84 14.51
CA LYS A 47 5.83 12.17 13.94
C LYS A 47 7.30 12.33 13.57
N LYS A 48 7.60 12.80 12.36
CA LYS A 48 8.96 13.22 12.02
C LYS A 48 9.26 14.58 12.68
N THR A 49 10.08 14.60 13.73
CA THR A 49 10.67 15.85 14.21
C THR A 49 11.88 16.15 13.33
N PHE A 50 11.74 17.13 12.42
CA PHE A 50 12.93 17.70 11.80
C PHE A 50 13.65 18.53 12.86
N ASN A 51 14.83 18.07 13.28
CA ASN A 51 15.70 18.88 14.11
C ASN A 51 16.09 20.12 13.29
N ASN A 52 15.58 21.28 13.71
CA ASN A 52 15.84 22.63 13.20
C ASN A 52 15.05 23.05 11.95
N MET A 53 13.80 23.48 12.13
CA MET A 53 13.23 24.73 11.60
C MET A 53 11.73 24.74 11.94
N ASP A 54 11.30 25.81 12.61
CA ASP A 54 9.96 26.37 12.78
C ASP A 54 8.74 25.42 12.82
N GLU A 55 7.97 25.55 13.89
CA GLU A 55 6.71 24.87 14.18
C GLU A 55 5.66 25.06 13.05
N GLU A 56 5.66 24.25 11.98
CA GLU A 56 4.42 24.11 11.19
C GLU A 56 4.22 22.85 10.34
N ASP A 57 5.23 22.00 10.10
CA ASP A 57 5.01 20.77 9.29
C ASP A 57 5.38 19.49 10.08
N GLU A 58 4.50 19.07 11.00
CA GLU A 58 4.52 17.70 11.53
C GLU A 58 4.16 16.71 10.40
N LEU A 59 5.14 16.35 9.58
CA LEU A 59 4.93 15.38 8.51
C LEU A 59 4.71 13.98 9.10
N ILE A 60 3.57 13.38 8.74
CA ILE A 60 3.24 11.99 9.07
C ILE A 60 4.26 11.06 8.41
N LYS A 61 4.88 10.18 9.18
CA LYS A 61 5.80 9.18 8.62
C LYS A 61 5.03 8.21 7.72
N SER A 62 5.60 7.91 6.56
CA SER A 62 5.04 6.96 5.60
C SER A 62 6.11 6.11 4.93
N GLU A 63 5.73 4.89 4.56
CA GLU A 63 6.51 3.95 3.78
C GLU A 63 5.78 3.66 2.46
N TYR A 64 6.52 3.43 1.39
CA TYR A 64 5.96 3.20 0.06
C TYR A 64 6.41 1.83 -0.46
N HIS A 65 5.46 1.10 -1.01
CA HIS A 65 5.68 -0.13 -1.74
C HIS A 65 5.25 0.10 -3.19
N MET A 66 6.20 0.42 -4.05
CA MET A 66 5.96 0.69 -5.47
C MET A 66 6.12 -0.59 -6.26
N PHE A 67 5.19 -0.85 -7.18
CA PHE A 67 5.28 -1.97 -8.10
C PHE A 67 6.25 -1.65 -9.25
N PRO A 68 6.71 -2.68 -10.00
CA PRO A 68 7.49 -2.46 -11.21
C PRO A 68 6.75 -1.56 -12.20
N LYS A 69 7.51 -0.92 -13.09
CA LYS A 69 6.95 -0.02 -14.12
C LYS A 69 5.84 -0.70 -14.92
N ASN A 70 4.76 0.02 -15.19
CA ASN A 70 3.56 -0.45 -15.89
C ASN A 70 2.82 -1.61 -15.21
N THR A 71 3.06 -1.80 -13.90
CA THR A 71 2.30 -2.73 -13.07
C THR A 71 1.38 -1.93 -12.16
N PHE A 72 0.08 -2.14 -12.31
CA PHE A 72 -0.94 -1.37 -11.60
C PHE A 72 -1.76 -2.26 -10.69
N CYS A 73 -2.02 -1.82 -9.46
CA CYS A 73 -2.86 -2.55 -8.52
C CYS A 73 -4.35 -2.20 -8.66
N SER A 74 -5.19 -3.17 -8.33
CA SER A 74 -6.64 -3.04 -8.29
C SER A 74 -7.18 -3.58 -6.96
N GLY A 75 -7.47 -2.66 -6.04
CA GLY A 75 -7.92 -3.05 -4.71
C GLY A 75 -6.80 -3.62 -3.84
N ALA A 76 -6.94 -3.47 -2.53
CA ALA A 76 -6.05 -4.07 -1.56
C ALA A 76 -6.79 -4.29 -0.24
N SER A 77 -6.39 -5.32 0.50
CA SER A 77 -6.96 -5.63 1.81
C SER A 77 -5.89 -6.12 2.78
N PHE A 78 -6.10 -5.87 4.06
CA PHE A 78 -5.21 -6.31 5.13
C PHE A 78 -5.73 -7.63 5.73
N VAL A 79 -4.86 -8.62 5.80
CA VAL A 79 -5.13 -9.94 6.39
C VAL A 79 -4.30 -10.09 7.67
N PRO A 80 -4.93 -10.06 8.85
CA PRO A 80 -4.22 -10.18 10.11
C PRO A 80 -3.68 -11.60 10.31
N LYS A 81 -2.43 -11.70 10.75
CA LYS A 81 -1.80 -12.97 11.08
C LYS A 81 -2.47 -13.64 12.29
N PRO A 82 -2.71 -14.96 12.27
CA PRO A 82 -3.17 -15.68 13.46
C PRO A 82 -2.18 -15.51 14.62
N GLY A 83 -2.68 -15.05 15.77
CA GLY A 83 -1.83 -14.77 16.95
C GLY A 83 -0.93 -13.54 16.82
N GLY A 84 -1.13 -12.69 15.81
CA GLY A 84 -0.47 -11.38 15.72
C GLY A 84 -0.78 -10.51 16.93
N ILE A 85 0.24 -9.79 17.41
CA ILE A 85 0.16 -8.94 18.61
C ILE A 85 0.09 -7.48 18.18
N ASP A 86 0.91 -7.10 17.21
CA ASP A 86 0.96 -5.73 16.68
C ASP A 86 -0.11 -5.51 15.61
N GLU A 87 -0.50 -4.25 15.41
CA GLU A 87 -1.53 -3.88 14.45
C GLU A 87 -1.17 -4.24 13.00
N ASP A 88 0.12 -4.19 12.67
CA ASP A 88 0.68 -4.57 11.36
C ASP A 88 1.21 -6.01 11.32
N ASP A 89 0.90 -6.85 12.31
CA ASP A 89 1.15 -8.30 12.22
C ASP A 89 0.19 -8.95 11.22
N GLY A 90 0.55 -8.92 9.94
CA GLY A 90 -0.27 -9.45 8.87
C GLY A 90 0.34 -9.25 7.49
N TRP A 91 -0.52 -9.46 6.51
CA TRP A 91 -0.18 -9.31 5.10
C TRP A 91 -1.15 -8.37 4.41
N ILE A 92 -0.69 -7.73 3.35
CA ILE A 92 -1.53 -6.99 2.42
C ILE A 92 -1.63 -7.84 1.16
N ILE A 93 -2.87 -8.10 0.74
CA ILE A 93 -3.16 -8.83 -0.49
C ILE A 93 -3.72 -7.83 -1.49
N THR A 94 -3.19 -7.84 -2.70
CA THR A 94 -3.61 -6.96 -3.80
C THR A 94 -3.48 -7.68 -5.13
N PHE A 95 -4.35 -7.34 -6.08
CA PHE A 95 -4.22 -7.78 -7.47
C PHE A 95 -3.41 -6.76 -8.24
N THR A 96 -2.42 -7.22 -9.01
CA THR A 96 -1.62 -6.38 -9.89
C THR A 96 -1.80 -6.81 -11.34
N HIS A 97 -1.74 -5.87 -12.26
CA HIS A 97 -1.77 -6.11 -13.69
C HIS A 97 -0.59 -5.42 -14.35
N ASN A 98 0.28 -6.20 -14.99
CA ASN A 98 1.40 -5.71 -15.78
C ASN A 98 0.95 -5.57 -17.25
N GLU A 99 0.79 -4.33 -17.70
CA GLU A 99 0.32 -4.05 -19.07
C GLU A 99 1.38 -4.33 -20.15
N ASN A 100 2.68 -4.40 -19.80
CA ASN A 100 3.72 -4.75 -20.78
C ASN A 100 3.66 -6.23 -21.16
N GLU A 101 3.46 -7.09 -20.16
CA GLU A 101 3.41 -8.53 -20.34
C GLU A 101 1.98 -9.05 -20.53
N ASN A 102 0.99 -8.20 -20.27
CA ASN A 102 -0.43 -8.54 -20.22
C ASN A 102 -0.70 -9.70 -19.24
N ILE A 103 -0.15 -9.59 -18.03
CA ILE A 103 -0.26 -10.61 -16.98
C ILE A 103 -0.87 -9.98 -15.73
N SER A 104 -1.90 -10.63 -15.20
CA SER A 104 -2.46 -10.30 -13.88
C SER A 104 -1.94 -11.28 -12.83
N GLN A 105 -1.60 -10.78 -11.64
CA GLN A 105 -1.05 -11.57 -10.53
C GLN A 105 -1.68 -11.16 -9.19
N VAL A 106 -1.54 -12.03 -8.18
CA VAL A 106 -1.85 -11.68 -6.79
C VAL A 106 -0.55 -11.46 -6.04
N CYS A 107 -0.37 -10.28 -5.47
CA CYS A 107 0.79 -9.94 -4.65
C CYS A 107 0.44 -9.97 -3.16
N ILE A 108 1.34 -10.57 -2.38
CA ILE A 108 1.29 -10.62 -0.93
C ILE A 108 2.48 -9.82 -0.40
N ILE A 109 2.20 -8.77 0.34
CA ILE A 109 3.19 -7.90 0.98
C ILE A 109 3.14 -8.15 2.48
N ASP A 110 4.28 -8.41 3.10
CA ASP A 110 4.38 -8.47 4.57
C ASP A 110 4.32 -7.03 5.12
N ALA A 111 3.34 -6.77 6.00
CA ALA A 111 3.09 -5.42 6.48
C ALA A 111 4.17 -4.88 7.44
N LYS A 112 4.95 -5.77 8.08
CA LYS A 112 6.13 -5.38 8.89
C LYS A 112 7.37 -5.18 8.04
N LYS A 113 7.46 -5.88 6.92
CA LYS A 113 8.56 -5.79 5.94
C LYS A 113 8.09 -5.04 4.69
N PHE A 114 7.40 -3.92 4.90
CA PHE A 114 6.63 -3.25 3.85
C PHE A 114 7.47 -2.77 2.66
N THR A 115 8.73 -2.43 2.87
CA THR A 115 9.65 -1.98 1.80
C THR A 115 10.42 -3.12 1.12
N GLU A 116 10.28 -4.36 1.57
CA GLU A 116 10.88 -5.53 0.90
C GLU A 116 10.10 -5.88 -0.38
N GLU A 117 10.71 -6.67 -1.26
CA GLU A 117 10.04 -7.11 -2.50
C GLU A 117 8.78 -7.95 -2.17
N PRO A 118 7.66 -7.73 -2.89
CA PRO A 118 6.45 -8.49 -2.69
C PRO A 118 6.60 -9.91 -3.21
N ASN A 119 5.92 -10.86 -2.56
CA ASN A 119 5.76 -12.19 -3.13
C ASN A 119 4.50 -12.20 -4.01
N CYS A 120 4.70 -12.15 -5.33
CA CYS A 120 3.60 -12.23 -6.30
C CYS A 120 3.46 -13.65 -6.86
N TYR A 121 2.25 -14.19 -6.81
CA TYR A 121 1.91 -15.54 -7.21
C TYR A 121 0.80 -15.53 -8.28
N TYR A 122 0.85 -16.55 -9.16
CA TYR A 122 -0.11 -16.86 -10.23
C TYR A 122 -0.16 -15.86 -11.40
N ASN A 123 -0.32 -16.39 -12.61
CA ASN A 123 -0.53 -15.61 -13.84
C ASN A 123 -1.96 -15.87 -14.31
N PHE A 124 -2.85 -14.90 -14.15
CA PHE A 124 -4.15 -14.91 -14.80
C PHE A 124 -4.00 -14.21 -16.15
N ILE A 125 -4.37 -14.91 -17.22
CA ILE A 125 -4.57 -14.31 -18.53
C ILE A 125 -6.06 -13.94 -18.54
N GLU A 126 -6.36 -12.63 -18.51
CA GLU A 126 -7.71 -12.14 -18.82
C GLU A 126 -7.95 -12.12 -20.33
#